data_AF-A0A528G758-F1
#
_entry.id   AF-A0A528G758-F1
#
_cell.length_a   1.000
_cell.length_b   1.000
_cell.length_c   1.000
_cell.angle_alpha   90.00
_cell.angle_beta   90.00
_cell.angle_gamma   90.00
#
_symmetry.space_group_name_H-M   'P 1'
#
loop_
_entity.id
_entity.type
_entity.pdbx_description
1 polymer ?
#
loop_
_entity_poly.entity_id
_entity_poly.type
_entity_poly.pdbx_seq_one_letter_code
_entity_poly.pdbx_strand_id
1 'polypeptide(L)'
;RAPVAIAIGTEGAGPVLAQMLRSRIDRMLSPSLGPLASLAASLRGTAERLLPKGNARRRFWSDFFGGAPARAVDAGQLSQAHDAAVDLLLSNAPASGHIALVGAG
;
A
#
# COMPACT_ATOMS: atom_id res chain seq x y z
N ARG A 1 5.76 -3.16 -11.89
CA ARG A 1 5.22 -3.64 -10.60
C ARG A 1 6.28 -3.81 -9.50
N ALA A 2 7.58 -3.60 -9.77
CA ALA A 2 8.58 -3.52 -8.71
C ALA A 2 8.15 -2.47 -7.65
N PRO A 3 8.42 -2.71 -6.35
CA PRO A 3 9.23 -3.79 -5.76
C PRO A 3 8.50 -5.13 -5.53
N VAL A 4 7.25 -5.31 -5.98
CA VAL A 4 6.50 -6.56 -5.75
C VAL A 4 6.98 -7.68 -6.67
N ALA A 5 7.25 -8.85 -6.08
CA ALA A 5 7.62 -10.08 -6.78
C ALA A 5 6.67 -11.23 -6.38
N ILE A 6 6.35 -12.09 -7.35
CA ILE A 6 5.58 -13.32 -7.15
C ILE A 6 6.34 -14.46 -7.81
N ALA A 7 6.60 -15.53 -7.05
CA ALA A 7 7.20 -16.75 -7.54
C ALA A 7 6.13 -17.83 -7.75
N ILE A 8 6.27 -18.63 -8.81
CA ILE A 8 5.36 -19.71 -9.16
C ILE A 8 6.19 -20.99 -9.31
N GLY A 9 5.87 -22.00 -8.50
CA GLY A 9 6.48 -23.34 -8.56
C GLY A 9 5.42 -24.38 -8.90
N THR A 10 5.78 -25.38 -9.70
CA THR A 10 4.87 -26.45 -10.15
C THR A 10 5.36 -27.87 -9.83
N GLU A 11 6.45 -28.02 -9.05
CA GLU A 11 7.01 -29.31 -8.59
C GLU A 11 7.06 -30.42 -9.66
N GLY A 12 7.39 -30.05 -10.91
CA GLY A 12 7.50 -31.02 -12.02
C GLY A 12 6.24 -31.21 -12.86
N ALA A 13 5.12 -30.55 -12.56
CA ALA A 13 3.90 -30.54 -13.40
C ALA A 13 4.05 -29.80 -14.75
N GLY A 14 5.29 -29.50 -15.16
CA GLY A 14 5.65 -28.95 -16.45
C GLY A 14 5.64 -27.41 -16.53
N PRO A 15 6.40 -26.82 -17.48
CA PRO A 15 6.53 -25.37 -17.64
C PRO A 15 5.24 -24.69 -18.13
N VAL A 16 4.38 -25.41 -18.84
CA VAL A 16 3.12 -24.89 -19.38
C VAL A 16 2.16 -24.47 -18.27
N LEU A 17 2.06 -25.27 -17.19
CA LEU A 17 1.23 -24.94 -16.04
C LEU A 17 1.71 -23.65 -15.36
N ALA A 18 3.03 -23.50 -15.17
CA ALA A 18 3.62 -22.30 -14.58
C ALA A 18 3.31 -21.05 -15.42
N GLN A 19 3.41 -21.15 -16.76
CA GLN A 19 3.08 -20.06 -17.68
C GLN A 19 1.59 -19.69 -17.64
N MET A 20 0.69 -20.68 -17.57
CA MET A 20 -0.75 -20.46 -17.44
C MET A 20 -1.07 -19.70 -16.14
N LEU A 21 -0.51 -20.13 -15.02
CA LEU A 21 -0.67 -19.48 -13.72
C LEU A 21 -0.11 -18.05 -13.74
N ARG A 22 1.11 -17.86 -14.28
CA ARG A 22 1.70 -16.53 -14.45
C ARG A 22 0.79 -15.61 -15.23
N SER A 23 0.29 -16.06 -16.37
CA SER A 23 -0.60 -15.29 -17.24
C SER A 23 -1.89 -14.87 -16.52
N ARG A 24 -2.46 -15.77 -15.71
CA ARG A 24 -3.66 -15.47 -14.91
C ARG A 24 -3.37 -14.45 -13.81
N ILE A 25 -2.28 -14.63 -13.07
CA ILE A 25 -1.87 -13.70 -12.01
C ILE A 25 -1.55 -12.32 -12.60
N ASP A 26 -0.79 -12.25 -13.68
CA ASP A 26 -0.40 -10.98 -14.31
C ASP A 26 -1.62 -10.14 -14.73
N ARG A 27 -2.70 -10.79 -15.18
CA ARG A 27 -3.99 -10.13 -15.50
C ARG A 27 -4.74 -9.62 -14.27
N MET A 28 -4.61 -10.30 -13.13
CA MET A 28 -5.32 -9.94 -11.90
C MET A 28 -4.69 -8.73 -11.20
N LEU A 29 -3.41 -8.47 -11.41
CA LEU A 29 -2.70 -7.41 -10.68
C LEU A 29 -2.90 -6.05 -11.34
N SER A 30 -3.17 -5.00 -10.55
CA SER A 30 -3.25 -3.62 -11.04
C SER A 30 -1.87 -3.03 -11.36
N PRO A 31 -1.65 -2.37 -12.52
CA PRO A 31 -0.35 -1.78 -12.88
C PRO A 31 0.23 -0.86 -11.81
N SER A 32 -0.65 -0.19 -11.06
CA SER A 32 -0.38 0.72 -9.93
C SER A 32 0.26 0.05 -8.71
N LEU A 33 0.28 -1.28 -8.64
CA LEU A 33 0.80 -2.04 -7.50
C LEU A 33 2.26 -1.71 -7.18
N GLY A 34 3.06 -1.40 -8.21
CA GLY A 34 4.46 -0.98 -8.01
C GLY A 34 4.56 0.33 -7.24
N PRO A 35 4.03 1.44 -7.78
CA PRO A 35 3.98 2.73 -7.08
C PRO A 35 3.35 2.65 -5.68
N LEU A 36 2.27 1.87 -5.51
CA LEU A 36 1.62 1.70 -4.20
C LEU A 36 2.55 1.00 -3.19
N ALA A 37 3.26 -0.04 -3.62
CA ALA A 37 4.22 -0.73 -2.78
C ALA A 37 5.44 0.14 -2.45
N SER A 38 5.91 0.97 -3.38
CA SER A 38 6.99 1.94 -3.13
C SER A 38 6.57 2.98 -2.08
N LEU A 39 5.34 3.50 -2.17
CA LEU A 39 4.80 4.42 -1.17
C LEU A 39 4.64 3.75 0.21
N ALA A 40 4.18 2.50 0.25
CA ALA A 40 4.10 1.75 1.49
C ALA A 40 5.50 1.55 2.11
N ALA A 41 6.50 1.23 1.29
CA ALA A 41 7.88 1.02 1.76
C ALA A 41 8.48 2.31 2.35
N SER A 42 8.24 3.47 1.75
CA SER A 42 8.75 4.75 2.27
C SER A 42 8.13 5.14 3.61
N LEU A 43 6.87 4.80 3.84
CA LEU A 43 6.15 5.11 5.08
C LEU A 43 6.32 4.05 6.18
N ARG A 44 6.85 2.86 5.84
CA ARG A 44 6.92 1.74 6.77
C ARG A 44 7.64 2.07 8.07
N GLY A 45 8.82 2.67 7.99
CA GLY A 45 9.59 3.04 9.19
C GLY A 45 8.86 4.05 10.07
N THR A 46 8.20 5.03 9.47
CA THR A 46 7.39 6.02 10.19
C THR A 46 6.18 5.40 10.84
N ALA A 47 5.45 4.52 10.14
CA ALA A 47 4.31 3.79 10.69
C ALA A 47 4.72 2.88 11.87
N GLU A 48 5.88 2.23 11.77
CA GLU A 48 6.42 1.41 12.86
C GLU A 48 6.87 2.23 14.07
N ARG A 49 7.21 3.52 13.90
CA ARG A 49 7.58 4.42 14.99
C ARG A 49 6.36 5.08 15.65
N LEU A 50 5.38 5.50 14.87
CA LEU A 50 4.23 6.27 15.36
C LEU A 50 3.08 5.40 15.88
N LEU A 51 2.89 4.20 15.33
CA LEU A 51 1.75 3.35 15.66
C LEU A 51 2.12 2.26 16.67
N PRO A 52 1.27 2.01 17.69
CA PRO A 52 1.42 0.86 18.57
C PRO A 52 1.45 -0.46 17.80
N LYS A 53 2.22 -1.44 18.29
CA LYS A 53 2.26 -2.79 17.69
C LYS A 53 0.88 -3.44 17.73
N GLY A 54 0.63 -4.38 16.82
CA GLY A 54 -0.61 -5.15 16.76
C GLY A 54 -1.72 -4.46 15.96
N ASN A 55 -2.89 -4.27 16.57
CA ASN A 55 -4.12 -3.91 15.86
C ASN A 55 -4.04 -2.56 15.14
N ALA A 56 -3.42 -1.55 15.77
CA ALA A 56 -3.31 -0.21 15.18
C ALA A 56 -2.55 -0.21 13.85
N ARG A 57 -1.38 -0.87 13.78
CA ARG A 57 -0.62 -1.03 12.53
C ARG A 57 -1.38 -1.82 11.47
N ARG A 58 -2.04 -2.92 11.86
CA ARG A 58 -2.83 -3.74 10.92
C ARG A 58 -3.97 -2.94 10.31
N ARG A 59 -4.68 -2.15 11.13
CA ARG A 59 -5.76 -1.27 10.67
C ARG A 59 -5.24 -0.20 9.71
N PHE A 60 -4.17 0.51 10.09
CA PHE A 60 -3.55 1.49 9.20
C PHE A 60 -3.20 0.90 7.83
N TRP A 61 -2.56 -0.26 7.78
CA TRP A 61 -2.21 -0.88 6.49
C TRP A 61 -3.44 -1.36 5.71
N SER A 62 -4.45 -1.90 6.39
CA SER A 62 -5.73 -2.25 5.75
C SER A 62 -6.36 -1.03 5.09
N ASP A 63 -6.44 0.08 5.82
CA ASP A 63 -7.01 1.35 5.33
C ASP A 63 -6.13 1.98 4.23
N PHE A 64 -4.81 1.84 4.31
CA PHE A 64 -3.87 2.32 3.30
C PHE A 64 -4.08 1.60 1.96
N PHE A 65 -4.11 0.26 1.98
CA PHE A 65 -4.21 -0.55 0.76
C PHE A 65 -5.63 -0.63 0.18
N GLY A 66 -6.67 -0.36 0.98
CA GLY A 66 -8.07 -0.33 0.53
C GLY A 66 -8.69 1.06 0.40
N GLY A 67 -8.00 2.11 0.85
CA GLY A 67 -8.57 3.43 1.06
C GLY A 67 -8.08 4.50 0.09
N ALA A 68 -8.04 5.74 0.60
CA ALA A 68 -7.70 6.92 -0.18
C ALA A 68 -6.29 6.87 -0.81
N PRO A 69 -5.24 6.37 -0.13
CA PRO A 69 -3.91 6.27 -0.73
C PRO A 69 -3.92 5.37 -1.98
N ALA A 70 -4.47 4.16 -1.88
CA ALA A 70 -4.55 3.22 -2.99
C ALA A 70 -5.31 3.80 -4.19
N ARG A 71 -6.49 4.43 -3.96
CA ARG A 71 -7.28 5.05 -5.04
C ARG A 71 -6.53 6.18 -5.75
N ALA A 72 -5.82 7.01 -5.01
CA ALA A 72 -5.03 8.10 -5.59
C ALA A 72 -3.84 7.57 -6.42
N VAL A 73 -3.19 6.47 -5.99
CA VAL A 73 -2.16 5.81 -6.80
C VAL A 73 -2.76 5.21 -8.08
N ASP A 74 -3.92 4.56 -7.99
CA ASP A 74 -4.64 4.02 -9.15
C ASP A 74 -4.99 5.12 -10.16
N ALA A 75 -5.32 6.33 -9.69
CA ALA A 75 -5.57 7.50 -10.51
C ALA A 75 -4.29 8.20 -11.04
N GLY A 76 -3.09 7.70 -10.70
CA GLY A 76 -1.82 8.32 -11.08
C GLY A 76 -1.46 9.60 -10.30
N GLN A 77 -2.18 9.91 -9.23
CA GLN A 77 -2.04 11.13 -8.43
C GLN A 77 -1.10 10.89 -7.25
N LEU A 78 0.19 10.67 -7.52
CA LEU A 78 1.15 10.23 -6.51
C LEU A 78 1.33 11.20 -5.33
N SER A 79 1.27 12.51 -5.58
CA SER A 79 1.33 13.52 -4.51
C SER A 79 0.13 13.40 -3.57
N GLN A 80 -1.08 13.32 -4.14
CA GLN A 80 -2.31 13.16 -3.34
C GLN A 80 -2.33 11.82 -2.59
N ALA A 81 -1.78 10.76 -3.19
CA ALA A 81 -1.64 9.48 -2.52
C ALA A 81 -0.73 9.56 -1.29
N HIS A 82 0.39 10.29 -1.41
CA HIS A 82 1.29 10.54 -0.30
C HIS A 82 0.61 11.33 0.81
N ASP A 83 -0.06 12.43 0.47
CA ASP A 83 -0.77 13.28 1.45
C ASP A 83 -1.86 12.48 2.18
N ALA A 84 -2.70 11.76 1.44
CA ALA A 84 -3.72 10.89 2.01
C ALA A 84 -3.15 9.80 2.94
N ALA A 85 -1.95 9.29 2.63
CA ALA A 85 -1.29 8.28 3.45
C ALA A 85 -0.73 8.87 4.75
N VAL A 86 -0.18 10.08 4.69
CA VAL A 86 0.28 10.82 5.86
C VAL A 86 -0.90 11.18 6.77
N ASP A 87 -1.99 11.71 6.21
CA ASP A 87 -3.19 12.04 6.96
C ASP A 87 -3.79 10.83 7.66
N LEU A 88 -3.85 9.69 6.95
CA LEU A 88 -4.29 8.42 7.52
C LEU A 88 -3.38 7.96 8.66
N LEU A 89 -2.06 8.13 8.51
CA LEU A 89 -1.08 7.76 9.53
C LEU A 89 -1.23 8.60 10.80
N LEU A 90 -1.35 9.92 10.64
CA LEU A 90 -1.51 10.86 11.76
C LEU A 90 -2.85 10.66 12.47
N SER A 91 -3.92 10.39 11.74
CA SER A 91 -5.25 10.13 12.31
C SER A 91 -5.32 8.84 13.14
N ASN A 92 -4.42 7.87 12.90
CA ASN A 92 -4.34 6.62 13.65
C ASN A 92 -3.25 6.64 14.74
N ALA A 93 -2.44 7.69 14.83
CA ALA A 93 -1.46 7.85 15.89
C ALA A 93 -2.18 8.12 17.23
N PRO A 94 -1.72 7.55 18.35
CA PRO A 94 -2.28 7.85 19.67
C PRO A 94 -2.21 9.36 19.92
N ALA A 95 -3.32 9.94 20.39
CA ALA A 95 -3.46 11.37 20.56
C ALA A 95 -2.41 11.91 21.56
N SER A 96 -1.37 12.53 21.03
CA SER A 96 -0.73 13.66 21.69
C SER A 96 -1.17 14.88 20.88
N GLY A 97 -2.00 15.73 21.48
CA GLY A 97 -2.89 16.67 20.78
C GLY A 97 -2.22 17.42 19.62
N HIS A 98 -2.79 17.28 18.42
CA HIS A 98 -2.48 18.13 17.28
C HIS A 98 -3.81 18.57 16.64
N ILE A 99 -3.99 19.88 16.56
CA ILE A 99 -5.04 20.53 15.79
C ILE A 99 -4.50 20.71 14.38
N ALA A 100 -5.07 20.02 13.40
CA ALA A 100 -4.85 20.37 12.00
C ALA A 100 -5.87 21.46 11.62
N LEU A 101 -5.43 22.71 11.62
CA LEU A 101 -6.16 23.79 10.96
C LEU A 101 -6.00 23.59 9.46
N VAL A 102 -7.08 23.21 8.78
CA VAL A 102 -7.20 23.32 7.32
C VAL A 102 -8.32 24.32 7.06
N GLY A 103 -7.96 25.52 6.61
CA GLY A 103 -8.91 26.55 6.24
C GLY A 103 -8.27 27.80 5.65
N ALA A 104 -8.69 28.10 4.41
CA ALA A 104 -8.67 29.37 3.67
C ALA A 104 -7.49 29.64 2.73
N GLY A 105 -7.73 29.30 1.47
CA GLY A 105 -7.05 29.73 0.26
C GLY A 105 -7.79 29.16 -0.94
#